data_AF-A0A3D3W8U4-F1
#
_entry.id   AF-A0A3D3W8U4-F1
#
_cell.length_a   1.000
_cell.length_b   1.000
_cell.length_c   1.000
_cell.angle_alpha   90.00
_cell.angle_beta   90.00
_cell.angle_gamma   90.00
#
_symmetry.space_group_name_H-M   'P 1'
#
loop_
_entity.id
_entity.type
_entity.pdbx_description
1 polymer ?
#
loop_
_entity_poly.entity_id
_entity_poly.type
_entity_poly.pdbx_seq_one_letter_code
_entity_poly.pdbx_strand_id
1 'polypeptide(L)'
;MIFDVPNIFIESILLHRRIHKGLSKNSITHFYCIVQIGRNVPLIAVFAILLSGYIGYTVFLKLQLPSPPILGPLTATAIANLAGWMDFAIPAWAPIFFTIGVAIGVTQNFELKFKGLLRSLLIVILYSIGVGLVAFLYLSSYGMTPQTAYFSAMPGGGADLALISMGFKGADPFRIVLYQTIRFFAVIILYPVILRWLITQKEKGSSIGKRMKGPISLADTGQVHSLISNNVRKPYKTLTAPVNDSLMCAILGLGFLFALGLKAVNFAGGNYLGGMAATILALSYFKGRLNIKPSMDRHTTTFFKVASCSIIGMQVTWDSICAFASEWPALIIMNLIIILSCLLLGWIFYRLGWGDFVTCMLETAPSGVLPMSVLAEEMKGDVVRISLFQLVRILAIVMAAPIIGPYLL
;
A
#
# COMPACT_ATOMS: atom_id res chain seq x y z
N MET A 1 26.84 17.46 33.17
CA MET A 1 28.21 17.99 33.02
C MET A 1 28.65 17.74 31.60
N ILE A 2 29.20 18.80 31.02
CA ILE A 2 29.72 18.95 29.66
C ILE A 2 30.78 17.88 29.40
N PHE A 3 30.73 17.23 28.24
CA PHE A 3 31.92 16.60 27.67
C PHE A 3 32.09 17.07 26.22
N ASP A 4 33.15 17.83 26.07
CA ASP A 4 33.75 18.42 24.88
C ASP A 4 34.00 17.42 23.76
N VAL A 5 33.62 17.80 22.53
CA VAL A 5 34.14 17.22 21.29
C VAL A 5 34.56 18.34 20.32
N PRO A 6 35.80 18.85 20.40
CA PRO A 6 36.33 19.70 19.33
C PRO A 6 37.68 19.18 18.80
N ASN A 7 37.75 17.93 18.30
CA ASN A 7 38.94 17.47 17.56
C ASN A 7 38.67 16.60 16.31
N ILE A 8 37.41 16.23 16.02
CA ILE A 8 37.05 15.46 14.81
C ILE A 8 36.72 16.38 13.61
N PHE A 9 36.51 17.67 13.87
CA PHE A 9 36.06 18.64 12.86
C PHE A 9 37.17 19.13 11.91
N ILE A 10 38.44 19.05 12.30
CA ILE A 10 39.56 19.56 11.49
C ILE A 10 40.15 18.47 10.58
N GLU A 11 40.18 17.20 11.00
CA GLU A 11 40.60 16.10 10.12
C GLU A 11 39.59 15.80 8.99
N SER A 12 38.29 16.00 9.22
CA SER A 12 37.25 15.78 8.21
C SER A 12 37.31 16.80 7.06
N ILE A 13 37.74 18.04 7.33
CA ILE A 13 37.94 19.07 6.30
C ILE A 13 39.23 18.81 5.50
N LEU A 14 40.28 18.28 6.14
CA LEU A 14 41.53 17.92 5.45
C LEU A 14 41.39 16.66 4.58
N LEU A 15 40.55 15.68 4.97
CA LEU A 15 40.19 14.56 4.10
C LEU A 15 39.34 15.00 2.90
N HIS A 16 38.53 16.05 3.02
CA HIS A 16 37.67 16.54 1.95
C HIS A 16 38.46 17.05 0.72
N ARG A 17 39.71 17.51 0.90
CA ARG A 17 40.58 17.94 -0.21
C ARG A 17 41.39 16.81 -0.86
N ARG A 18 41.62 15.66 -0.20
CA ARG A 18 42.40 14.54 -0.78
C ARG A 18 41.56 13.48 -1.51
N ILE A 19 40.24 13.43 -1.29
CA ILE A 19 39.36 12.37 -1.87
C ILE A 19 38.79 12.75 -3.25
N HIS A 20 39.08 13.95 -3.78
CA HIS A 20 38.61 14.34 -5.11
C HIS A 20 39.31 13.63 -6.30
N LYS A 21 40.25 12.72 -6.03
CA LYS A 21 40.91 11.91 -7.07
C LYS A 21 40.86 10.43 -6.73
N GLY A 22 39.80 9.77 -7.23
CA GLY A 22 39.79 8.34 -7.51
C GLY A 22 39.23 7.45 -6.40
N LEU A 23 37.90 7.32 -6.31
CA LEU A 23 37.23 6.13 -5.78
C LEU A 23 35.82 6.00 -6.41
N SER A 24 35.41 4.75 -6.65
CA SER A 24 34.20 4.32 -7.36
C SER A 24 32.89 4.75 -6.69
N LYS A 25 31.87 5.11 -7.51
CA LYS A 25 30.52 5.57 -7.12
C LYS A 25 29.79 4.66 -6.10
N ASN A 26 30.16 3.39 -5.97
CA ASN A 26 29.51 2.45 -5.06
C ASN A 26 29.88 2.62 -3.57
N SER A 27 31.05 3.20 -3.24
CA SER A 27 31.41 3.47 -1.83
C SER A 27 30.73 4.73 -1.28
N ILE A 28 30.31 5.64 -2.17
CA ILE A 28 29.61 6.88 -1.80
C ILE A 28 28.21 6.56 -1.26
N THR A 29 27.52 5.58 -1.83
CA THR A 29 26.15 5.20 -1.43
C THR A 29 26.08 4.55 -0.05
N HIS A 30 27.06 3.70 0.31
CA HIS A 30 27.13 3.13 1.66
C HIS A 30 27.52 4.18 2.72
N PHE A 31 28.36 5.15 2.37
CA PHE A 31 28.68 6.26 3.27
C PHE A 31 27.49 7.19 3.51
N TYR A 32 26.66 7.44 2.49
CA TYR A 32 25.41 8.20 2.64
C TYR A 32 24.39 7.51 3.56
N CYS A 33 24.30 6.17 3.50
CA CYS A 33 23.38 5.39 4.32
C CYS A 33 23.78 5.41 5.82
N ILE A 34 25.08 5.41 6.13
CA ILE A 34 25.59 5.48 7.52
C ILE A 34 25.54 6.92 8.06
N VAL A 35 25.81 7.94 7.24
CA VAL A 35 25.71 9.36 7.62
C VAL A 35 24.25 9.80 7.84
N GLN A 36 23.27 9.10 7.26
CA GLN A 36 21.83 9.39 7.47
C GLN A 36 21.31 9.10 8.88
N ILE A 37 22.04 8.34 9.70
CA ILE A 37 21.63 8.03 11.09
C ILE A 37 21.82 9.24 12.02
N GLY A 38 22.65 10.23 11.64
CA GLY A 38 22.99 11.39 12.47
C GLY A 38 22.44 12.75 12.03
N ARG A 39 21.65 12.82 10.94
CA ARG A 39 21.12 14.11 10.48
C ARG A 39 19.80 14.39 11.21
N ASN A 40 19.75 15.47 11.99
CA ASN A 40 18.50 16.03 12.52
C ASN A 40 17.55 16.29 11.35
N VAL A 41 16.71 15.31 11.02
CA VAL A 41 15.65 15.47 10.04
C VAL A 41 14.68 16.47 10.65
N PRO A 42 14.50 17.66 10.04
CA PRO A 42 13.74 18.70 10.70
C PRO A 42 12.28 18.25 10.80
N LEU A 43 11.67 18.35 11.98
CA LEU A 43 10.22 18.16 12.17
C LEU A 43 9.39 18.99 11.18
N ILE A 44 10.00 20.08 10.67
CA ILE A 44 9.47 20.91 9.60
C ILE A 44 9.15 20.14 8.32
N ALA A 45 9.92 19.08 8.00
CA ALA A 45 9.69 18.24 6.83
C ALA A 45 8.37 17.47 6.97
N VAL A 46 8.17 16.83 8.12
CA VAL A 46 6.92 16.11 8.41
C VAL A 46 5.74 17.09 8.39
N PHE A 47 5.91 18.27 8.97
CA PHE A 47 4.86 19.29 8.97
C PHE A 47 4.53 19.79 7.56
N ALA A 48 5.53 20.05 6.71
CA ALA A 48 5.34 20.46 5.33
C ALA A 48 4.59 19.39 4.51
N ILE A 49 4.96 18.13 4.67
CA ILE A 49 4.31 16.98 4.01
C ILE A 49 2.85 16.85 4.45
N LEU A 50 2.57 16.98 5.75
CA LEU A 50 1.21 16.93 6.27
C LEU A 50 0.37 18.10 5.79
N LEU A 51 0.94 19.31 5.76
CA LEU A 51 0.27 20.52 5.30
C LEU A 51 -0.09 20.40 3.81
N SER A 52 0.86 20.03 2.95
CA SER A 52 0.60 19.83 1.52
C SER A 52 -0.41 18.70 1.29
N GLY A 53 -0.30 17.61 2.06
CA GLY A 53 -1.27 16.52 2.05
C GLY A 53 -2.70 16.96 2.36
N TYR A 54 -2.87 17.76 3.41
CA TYR A 54 -4.18 18.26 3.83
C TYR A 54 -4.76 19.29 2.86
N ILE A 55 -3.91 20.12 2.26
CA ILE A 55 -4.30 21.01 1.16
C ILE A 55 -4.84 20.17 -0.01
N GLY A 56 -4.13 19.12 -0.42
CA GLY A 56 -4.59 18.20 -1.46
C GLY A 56 -5.92 17.53 -1.13
N TYR A 57 -6.07 17.02 0.09
CA TYR A 57 -7.31 16.42 0.59
C TYR A 57 -8.49 17.39 0.50
N THR A 58 -8.33 18.64 0.97
CA THR A 58 -9.39 19.64 0.96
C THR A 58 -9.76 20.11 -0.45
N VAL A 59 -8.78 20.23 -1.36
CA VAL A 59 -9.02 20.53 -2.78
C VAL A 59 -9.84 19.43 -3.43
N PHE A 60 -9.47 18.16 -3.22
CA PHE A 60 -10.21 17.02 -3.78
C PHE A 60 -11.63 16.90 -3.24
N LEU A 61 -11.85 17.24 -1.96
CA LEU A 61 -13.19 17.33 -1.39
C LEU A 61 -14.03 18.40 -2.09
N LYS A 62 -13.47 19.60 -2.31
CA LYS A 62 -14.18 20.71 -2.98
C LYS A 62 -14.51 20.40 -4.43
N LEU A 63 -13.59 19.74 -5.14
CA LEU A 63 -13.76 19.35 -6.55
C LEU A 63 -14.59 18.07 -6.73
N GLN A 64 -15.06 17.44 -5.65
CA GLN A 64 -15.80 16.17 -5.68
C GLN A 64 -15.08 15.05 -6.44
N LEU A 65 -13.74 15.08 -6.40
CA LEU A 65 -12.91 14.09 -7.05
C LEU A 65 -12.96 12.75 -6.30
N PRO A 66 -12.73 11.63 -7.01
CA PRO A 66 -12.80 10.32 -6.41
C PRO A 66 -11.72 10.15 -5.33
N SER A 67 -12.10 9.50 -4.23
CA SER A 67 -11.21 9.12 -3.12
C SER A 67 -10.28 10.24 -2.61
N PRO A 68 -10.84 11.34 -2.07
CA PRO A 68 -10.06 12.47 -1.56
C PRO A 68 -8.97 12.12 -0.53
N PRO A 69 -9.19 11.22 0.45
CA PRO A 69 -8.15 10.81 1.42
C PRO A 69 -6.92 10.14 0.81
N ILE A 70 -7.02 9.63 -0.43
CA ILE A 70 -5.91 8.94 -1.13
C ILE A 70 -5.32 9.85 -2.20
N LEU A 71 -6.13 10.24 -3.19
CA LEU A 71 -5.65 10.96 -4.37
C LEU A 71 -5.29 12.41 -4.06
N GLY A 72 -6.01 13.07 -3.15
CA GLY A 72 -5.72 14.43 -2.73
C GLY A 72 -4.30 14.60 -2.18
N PRO A 73 -3.94 13.94 -1.06
CA PRO A 73 -2.60 14.06 -0.50
C PRO A 73 -1.51 13.56 -1.44
N LEU A 74 -1.72 12.45 -2.15
CA LEU A 74 -0.74 11.89 -3.07
C LEU A 74 -0.39 12.87 -4.20
N THR A 75 -1.41 13.49 -4.81
CA THR A 75 -1.18 14.43 -5.92
C THR A 75 -0.52 15.73 -5.44
N ALA A 76 -0.98 16.29 -4.32
CA ALA A 76 -0.40 17.51 -3.78
C ALA A 76 1.06 17.33 -3.36
N THR A 77 1.40 16.22 -2.70
CA THR A 77 2.79 15.98 -2.28
C THR A 77 3.69 15.58 -3.43
N ALA A 78 3.18 14.86 -4.44
CA ALA A 78 3.90 14.60 -5.68
C ALA A 78 4.24 15.91 -6.42
N ILE A 79 3.28 16.82 -6.57
CA ILE A 79 3.52 18.13 -7.19
C ILE A 79 4.54 18.94 -6.39
N ALA A 80 4.41 18.99 -5.06
CA ALA A 80 5.36 19.70 -4.20
C ALA A 80 6.78 19.10 -4.28
N ASN A 81 6.90 17.77 -4.41
CA ASN A 81 8.19 17.09 -4.58
C ASN A 81 8.82 17.41 -5.94
N LEU A 82 8.03 17.39 -7.01
CA LEU A 82 8.50 17.74 -8.36
C LEU A 82 8.85 19.23 -8.49
N ALA A 83 8.19 20.11 -7.74
CA ALA A 83 8.54 21.52 -7.67
C ALA A 83 9.86 21.80 -6.92
N GLY A 84 10.50 20.78 -6.33
CA GLY A 84 11.70 20.94 -5.50
C GLY A 84 11.41 21.57 -4.13
N TRP A 85 10.15 21.60 -3.69
CA TRP A 85 9.77 22.15 -2.38
C TRP A 85 9.98 21.15 -1.24
N MET A 86 10.24 19.88 -1.57
CA MET A 86 10.28 18.76 -0.61
C MET A 86 11.62 18.01 -0.64
N ASP A 87 12.74 18.73 -0.66
CA ASP A 87 14.11 18.14 -0.60
C ASP A 87 14.50 17.64 0.81
N PHE A 88 13.54 17.09 1.54
CA PHE A 88 13.72 16.63 2.91
C PHE A 88 13.76 15.11 2.99
N ALA A 89 14.68 14.59 3.79
CA ALA A 89 14.64 13.18 4.17
C ALA A 89 13.40 12.91 5.04
N ILE A 90 12.70 11.80 4.82
CA ILE A 90 11.63 11.36 5.71
C ILE A 90 12.25 10.69 6.93
N PRO A 91 11.87 11.04 8.16
CA PRO A 91 12.38 10.32 9.31
C PRO A 91 11.85 8.88 9.30
N ALA A 92 12.71 7.90 9.58
CA ALA A 92 12.39 6.48 9.46
C ALA A 92 11.19 6.01 10.30
N TRP A 93 10.87 6.73 11.38
CA TRP A 93 9.72 6.44 12.24
C TRP A 93 8.37 6.83 11.61
N ALA A 94 8.33 7.86 10.75
CA ALA A 94 7.08 8.43 10.25
C ALA A 94 6.26 7.45 9.40
N PRO A 95 6.83 6.75 8.39
CA PRO A 95 6.06 5.76 7.63
C PRO A 95 5.51 4.63 8.52
N ILE A 96 6.26 4.20 9.53
CA ILE A 96 5.84 3.15 10.47
C ILE A 96 4.63 3.64 11.28
N PHE A 97 4.77 4.79 11.93
CA PHE A 97 3.74 5.38 12.78
C PHE A 97 2.43 5.63 12.03
N PHE A 98 2.49 6.28 10.86
CA PHE A 98 1.28 6.61 10.12
C PHE A 98 0.60 5.37 9.54
N THR A 99 1.38 4.41 9.03
CA THR A 99 0.83 3.16 8.46
C THR A 99 0.11 2.31 9.50
N ILE A 100 0.63 2.24 10.72
CA ILE A 100 -0.03 1.55 11.85
C ILE A 100 -1.35 2.23 12.18
N GLY A 101 -1.36 3.56 12.25
CA GLY A 101 -2.59 4.32 12.51
C GLY A 101 -3.66 4.11 11.45
N VAL A 102 -3.27 4.05 10.17
CA VAL A 102 -4.19 3.66 9.08
C VAL A 102 -4.71 2.25 9.30
N ALA A 103 -3.84 1.28 9.55
CA ALA A 103 -4.23 -0.12 9.75
C ALA A 103 -5.25 -0.26 10.89
N ILE A 104 -5.06 0.45 12.00
CA ILE A 104 -6.00 0.45 13.14
C ILE A 104 -7.34 1.09 12.75
N GLY A 105 -7.31 2.32 12.23
CA GLY A 105 -8.52 3.08 11.92
C GLY A 105 -9.38 2.43 10.83
N VAL A 106 -8.77 1.63 9.95
CA VAL A 106 -9.45 0.95 8.85
C VAL A 106 -9.91 -0.47 9.25
N THR A 107 -9.19 -1.16 10.14
CA THR A 107 -9.51 -2.55 10.55
C THR A 107 -10.64 -2.62 11.59
N GLN A 108 -10.83 -1.57 12.39
CA GLN A 108 -11.72 -1.55 13.56
C GLN A 108 -13.20 -1.92 13.31
N ASN A 109 -13.67 -1.87 12.06
CA ASN A 109 -15.06 -2.12 11.70
C ASN A 109 -15.32 -3.48 11.06
N PHE A 110 -14.26 -4.25 10.79
CA PHE A 110 -14.35 -5.49 10.01
C PHE A 110 -13.97 -6.70 10.85
N GLU A 111 -14.67 -7.80 10.62
CA GLU A 111 -14.47 -9.07 11.32
C GLU A 111 -13.92 -10.11 10.33
N LEU A 112 -12.91 -10.87 10.76
CA LEU A 112 -12.32 -11.96 9.98
C LEU A 112 -13.38 -13.06 9.71
N LYS A 113 -13.68 -13.29 8.43
CA LYS A 113 -14.46 -14.46 7.98
C LYS A 113 -13.56 -15.42 7.19
N PHE A 114 -13.28 -16.59 7.77
CA PHE A 114 -12.33 -17.56 7.19
C PHE A 114 -12.92 -18.55 6.17
N LYS A 115 -14.25 -18.73 6.12
CA LYS A 115 -14.86 -19.76 5.25
C LYS A 115 -14.59 -19.48 3.77
N GLY A 116 -13.92 -20.41 3.08
CA GLY A 116 -13.62 -20.32 1.64
C GLY A 116 -12.45 -19.39 1.26
N LEU A 117 -11.75 -18.81 2.24
CA LEU A 117 -10.66 -17.86 2.04
C LEU A 117 -9.44 -18.51 1.35
N LEU A 118 -9.07 -19.72 1.76
CA LEU A 118 -7.88 -20.40 1.23
C LEU A 118 -8.00 -20.70 -0.28
N ARG A 119 -9.17 -21.15 -0.73
CA ARG A 119 -9.41 -21.46 -2.15
C ARG A 119 -9.30 -20.21 -3.03
N SER A 120 -9.89 -19.11 -2.59
CA SER A 120 -9.85 -17.84 -3.32
C SER A 120 -8.44 -17.24 -3.33
N LEU A 121 -7.70 -17.32 -2.21
CA LEU A 121 -6.29 -16.93 -2.14
C LEU A 121 -5.42 -17.71 -3.13
N LEU A 122 -5.53 -19.04 -3.16
CA LEU A 122 -4.75 -19.87 -4.09
C LEU A 122 -5.00 -19.49 -5.56
N ILE A 123 -6.26 -19.23 -5.92
CA ILE A 123 -6.62 -18.80 -7.27
C ILE A 123 -6.02 -17.43 -7.58
N VAL A 124 -6.06 -16.47 -6.65
CA VAL A 124 -5.41 -15.16 -6.85
C VAL A 124 -3.91 -15.31 -7.04
N ILE A 125 -3.24 -16.14 -6.25
CA ILE A 125 -1.79 -16.37 -6.38
C ILE A 125 -1.47 -16.96 -7.76
N LEU A 126 -2.12 -18.06 -8.14
CA LEU A 126 -1.88 -18.72 -9.43
C LEU A 126 -2.21 -17.80 -10.61
N TYR A 127 -3.31 -17.07 -10.54
CA TYR A 127 -3.69 -16.11 -11.58
C TYR A 127 -2.68 -14.96 -11.68
N SER A 128 -2.21 -14.44 -10.54
CA SER A 128 -1.25 -13.34 -10.52
C SER A 128 0.11 -13.77 -11.09
N ILE A 129 0.53 -15.02 -10.85
CA ILE A 129 1.70 -15.62 -11.52
C ILE A 129 1.44 -15.73 -13.03
N GLY A 130 0.27 -16.25 -13.44
CA GLY A 130 -0.09 -16.37 -14.86
C GLY A 130 -0.09 -15.03 -15.61
N VAL A 131 -0.69 -13.99 -15.02
CA VAL A 131 -0.65 -12.62 -15.57
C VAL A 131 0.78 -12.09 -15.60
N GLY A 132 1.56 -12.36 -14.56
CA GLY A 132 2.99 -12.03 -14.53
C GLY A 132 3.76 -12.69 -15.66
N LEU A 133 3.47 -13.95 -16.01
CA LEU A 133 4.09 -14.64 -17.14
C LEU A 133 3.70 -14.01 -18.48
N VAL A 134 2.43 -13.65 -18.67
CA VAL A 134 1.98 -12.95 -19.88
C VAL A 134 2.68 -11.59 -20.02
N ALA A 135 2.78 -10.83 -18.93
CA ALA A 135 3.51 -9.57 -18.91
C ALA A 135 5.02 -9.76 -19.14
N PHE A 136 5.61 -10.84 -18.62
CA PHE A 136 7.01 -11.20 -18.88
C PHE A 136 7.27 -11.46 -20.37
N LEU A 137 6.42 -12.26 -21.02
CA LEU A 137 6.55 -12.55 -22.46
C LEU A 137 6.44 -11.27 -23.30
N TYR A 138 5.49 -10.39 -22.95
CA TYR A 138 5.37 -9.08 -23.56
C TYR A 138 6.65 -8.25 -23.42
N LEU A 139 7.17 -8.07 -22.19
CA LEU A 139 8.37 -7.26 -21.94
C LEU A 139 9.64 -7.86 -22.57
N SER A 140 9.73 -9.19 -22.61
CA SER A 140 10.82 -9.89 -23.30
C SER A 140 10.76 -9.64 -24.81
N SER A 141 9.57 -9.73 -25.43
CA SER A 141 9.40 -9.37 -26.84
C SER A 141 9.61 -7.89 -27.14
N TYR A 142 9.47 -7.01 -26.15
CA TYR A 142 9.77 -5.58 -26.26
C TYR A 142 11.29 -5.28 -26.25
N GLY A 143 12.14 -6.30 -26.02
CA GLY A 143 13.59 -6.19 -26.06
C GLY A 143 14.26 -5.97 -24.70
N MET A 144 13.53 -6.17 -23.59
CA MET A 144 14.15 -6.20 -22.25
C MET A 144 14.91 -7.51 -22.04
N THR A 145 15.98 -7.48 -21.22
CA THR A 145 16.63 -8.72 -20.80
C THR A 145 15.63 -9.60 -20.05
N PRO A 146 15.64 -10.93 -20.25
CA PRO A 146 14.65 -11.83 -19.63
C PRO A 146 14.56 -11.64 -18.11
N GLN A 147 15.70 -11.41 -17.45
CA GLN A 147 15.78 -11.23 -16.00
C GLN A 147 15.01 -9.97 -15.59
N THR A 148 15.29 -8.84 -16.24
CA THR A 148 14.61 -7.57 -15.98
C THR A 148 13.13 -7.66 -16.29
N ALA A 149 12.76 -8.28 -17.42
CA ALA A 149 11.38 -8.48 -17.84
C ALA A 149 10.59 -9.30 -16.80
N TYR A 150 11.19 -10.39 -16.30
CA TYR A 150 10.57 -11.29 -15.33
C TYR A 150 10.26 -10.56 -14.01
N PHE A 151 11.28 -9.94 -13.40
CA PHE A 151 11.10 -9.22 -12.14
C PHE A 151 10.22 -7.97 -12.29
N SER A 152 10.23 -7.30 -13.44
CA SER A 152 9.33 -6.17 -13.71
C SER A 152 7.87 -6.61 -13.85
N ALA A 153 7.63 -7.78 -14.43
CA ALA A 153 6.30 -8.32 -14.66
C ALA A 153 5.65 -8.88 -13.37
N MET A 154 6.45 -9.48 -12.49
CA MET A 154 5.94 -10.13 -11.28
C MET A 154 5.26 -9.13 -10.32
N PRO A 155 4.11 -9.49 -9.73
CA PRO A 155 3.49 -8.70 -8.66
C PRO A 155 4.28 -8.79 -7.35
N GLY A 156 5.04 -7.77 -6.97
CA GLY A 156 5.79 -7.77 -5.70
C GLY A 156 6.10 -6.38 -5.16
N GLY A 157 6.90 -6.32 -4.09
CA GLY A 157 7.48 -5.08 -3.60
C GLY A 157 8.64 -4.66 -4.52
N GLY A 158 8.63 -3.41 -5.02
CA GLY A 158 9.62 -2.97 -6.01
C GLY A 158 11.05 -3.06 -5.51
N ALA A 159 11.28 -2.69 -4.26
CA ALA A 159 12.58 -2.81 -3.62
C ALA A 159 13.01 -4.27 -3.44
N ASP A 160 12.09 -5.15 -3.03
CA ASP A 160 12.41 -6.56 -2.77
C ASP A 160 12.80 -7.29 -4.06
N LEU A 161 12.02 -7.10 -5.13
CA LEU A 161 12.31 -7.70 -6.43
C LEU A 161 13.58 -7.12 -7.05
N ALA A 162 13.83 -5.82 -6.89
CA ALA A 162 15.07 -5.20 -7.35
C ALA A 162 16.30 -5.77 -6.63
N LEU A 163 16.23 -5.97 -5.31
CA LEU A 163 17.31 -6.60 -4.54
C LEU A 163 17.54 -8.05 -4.96
N ILE A 164 16.48 -8.85 -5.13
CA ILE A 164 16.60 -10.23 -5.60
C ILE A 164 17.24 -10.26 -7.00
N SER A 165 16.83 -9.34 -7.88
CA SER A 165 17.33 -9.27 -9.25
C SER A 165 18.83 -8.97 -9.34
N MET A 166 19.43 -8.28 -8.36
CA MET A 166 20.87 -8.02 -8.32
C MET A 166 21.70 -9.31 -8.24
N GLY A 167 21.10 -10.42 -7.79
CA GLY A 167 21.73 -11.75 -7.82
C GLY A 167 21.79 -12.38 -9.22
N PHE A 168 21.08 -11.84 -10.20
CA PHE A 168 20.99 -12.37 -11.56
C PHE A 168 21.78 -11.51 -12.54
N LYS A 169 22.68 -12.14 -13.32
CA LYS A 169 23.47 -11.43 -14.34
C LYS A 169 22.54 -10.88 -15.43
N GLY A 170 22.71 -9.60 -15.76
CA GLY A 170 21.93 -8.93 -16.82
C GLY A 170 20.58 -8.36 -16.37
N ALA A 171 20.24 -8.45 -15.09
CA ALA A 171 19.10 -7.74 -14.53
C ALA A 171 19.43 -6.25 -14.31
N ASP A 172 18.47 -5.38 -14.62
CA ASP A 172 18.52 -3.95 -14.32
C ASP A 172 17.54 -3.61 -13.17
N PRO A 173 18.04 -3.45 -11.93
CA PRO A 173 17.22 -3.12 -10.77
C PRO A 173 16.47 -1.79 -10.91
N PHE A 174 17.04 -0.82 -11.64
CA PHE A 174 16.43 0.50 -11.81
C PHE A 174 15.14 0.38 -12.62
N ARG A 175 15.19 -0.34 -13.76
CA ARG A 175 14.00 -0.63 -14.57
C ARG A 175 12.95 -1.42 -13.80
N ILE A 176 13.34 -2.39 -12.97
CA ILE A 176 12.39 -3.15 -12.15
C ILE A 176 11.61 -2.23 -11.19
N VAL A 177 12.33 -1.36 -10.47
CA VAL A 177 11.69 -0.38 -9.57
C VAL A 177 10.78 0.57 -10.35
N LEU A 178 11.20 1.01 -11.53
CA LEU A 178 10.43 1.90 -12.39
C LEU A 178 9.07 1.28 -12.78
N TYR A 179 9.07 0.09 -13.38
CA TYR A 179 7.85 -0.61 -13.81
C TYR A 179 6.91 -0.89 -12.63
N GLN A 180 7.47 -1.30 -11.49
CA GLN A 180 6.69 -1.51 -10.27
C GLN A 180 6.04 -0.21 -9.78
N THR A 181 6.80 0.87 -9.73
CA THR A 181 6.37 2.16 -9.16
C THR A 181 5.28 2.76 -10.02
N ILE A 182 5.47 2.78 -11.35
CA ILE A 182 4.46 3.24 -12.30
C ILE A 182 3.20 2.39 -12.20
N ARG A 183 3.33 1.06 -12.07
CA ARG A 183 2.16 0.19 -11.86
C ARG A 183 1.41 0.52 -10.60
N PHE A 184 2.12 0.68 -9.49
CA PHE A 184 1.53 1.05 -8.22
C PHE A 184 0.72 2.36 -8.35
N PHE A 185 1.30 3.41 -8.93
CA PHE A 185 0.60 4.69 -9.14
C PHE A 185 -0.55 4.59 -10.14
N ALA A 186 -0.37 3.90 -11.26
CA ALA A 186 -1.42 3.68 -12.25
C ALA A 186 -2.64 3.01 -11.61
N VAL A 187 -2.42 1.98 -10.79
CA VAL A 187 -3.49 1.28 -10.09
C VAL A 187 -4.15 2.18 -9.04
N ILE A 188 -3.39 2.91 -8.21
CA ILE A 188 -3.95 3.83 -7.20
C ILE A 188 -4.84 4.90 -7.82
N ILE A 189 -4.46 5.43 -8.98
CA ILE A 189 -5.21 6.49 -9.66
C ILE A 189 -6.41 5.91 -10.41
N LEU A 190 -6.22 4.83 -11.16
CA LEU A 190 -7.25 4.29 -12.05
C LEU A 190 -8.32 3.49 -11.30
N TYR A 191 -7.97 2.70 -10.28
CA TYR A 191 -8.96 1.88 -9.56
C TYR A 191 -10.12 2.66 -8.92
N PRO A 192 -9.90 3.73 -8.13
CA PRO A 192 -11.01 4.47 -7.54
C PRO A 192 -11.93 5.08 -8.62
N VAL A 193 -11.36 5.51 -9.74
CA VAL A 193 -12.12 6.04 -10.89
C VAL A 193 -12.95 4.94 -11.55
N ILE A 194 -12.31 3.81 -11.90
CA ILE A 194 -12.95 2.67 -12.56
C ILE A 194 -14.05 2.09 -11.67
N LEU A 195 -13.80 1.88 -10.38
CA LEU A 195 -14.77 1.26 -9.48
C LEU A 195 -15.99 2.15 -9.24
N ARG A 196 -15.80 3.46 -9.04
CA ARG A 196 -16.93 4.40 -8.92
C ARG A 196 -17.76 4.41 -10.20
N TRP A 197 -17.09 4.44 -11.36
CA TRP A 197 -17.77 4.37 -12.65
C TRP A 197 -18.56 3.06 -12.81
N LEU A 198 -17.97 1.90 -12.48
CA LEU A 198 -18.64 0.59 -12.55
C LEU A 198 -19.84 0.51 -11.59
N ILE A 199 -19.73 1.05 -10.38
CA ILE A 199 -20.84 1.11 -9.41
C ILE A 199 -21.98 1.97 -9.95
N THR A 200 -21.68 3.15 -10.49
CA THR A 200 -22.69 4.01 -11.11
C THR A 200 -23.38 3.32 -12.30
N GLN A 201 -22.64 2.57 -13.13
CA GLN A 201 -23.23 1.80 -14.22
C GLN A 201 -24.13 0.66 -13.72
N LYS A 202 -23.78 0.05 -12.58
CA LYS A 202 -24.61 -0.98 -11.92
C LYS A 202 -25.92 -0.39 -11.42
N GLU A 203 -25.88 0.79 -10.78
CA GLU A 203 -27.06 1.48 -10.25
C GLU A 203 -27.99 1.98 -11.37
N LYS A 204 -27.43 2.51 -12.46
CA LYS A 204 -28.21 3.00 -13.62
C LYS A 204 -28.89 1.91 -14.45
N GLY A 205 -28.60 0.63 -14.21
CA GLY A 205 -29.20 -0.47 -14.96
C GLY A 205 -28.79 -0.53 -16.45
N SER A 206 -27.65 0.07 -16.79
CA SER A 206 -27.04 0.05 -18.14
C SER A 206 -26.82 -1.39 -18.64
N SER A 207 -26.57 -1.60 -19.94
CA SER A 207 -26.26 -2.93 -20.50
C SER A 207 -25.12 -3.65 -19.75
N ILE A 208 -24.12 -2.88 -19.29
CA ILE A 208 -23.04 -3.33 -18.41
C ILE A 208 -23.59 -3.67 -17.01
N GLY A 209 -24.44 -2.80 -16.42
CA GLY A 209 -25.08 -3.02 -15.12
C GLY A 209 -25.96 -4.27 -15.06
N LYS A 210 -26.69 -4.59 -16.15
CA LYS A 210 -27.47 -5.82 -16.29
C LYS A 210 -26.58 -7.07 -16.27
N ARG A 211 -25.40 -7.03 -16.91
CA ARG A 211 -24.39 -8.09 -16.88
C ARG A 211 -23.63 -8.18 -15.55
N MET A 212 -23.60 -7.08 -14.79
CA MET A 212 -23.06 -6.99 -13.43
C MET A 212 -24.06 -7.34 -12.32
N LYS A 213 -25.27 -7.86 -12.66
CA LYS A 213 -26.13 -8.51 -11.66
C LYS A 213 -25.43 -9.81 -11.22
N GLY A 214 -24.83 -9.76 -10.03
CA GLY A 214 -24.23 -10.93 -9.38
C GLY A 214 -25.28 -11.95 -8.96
N PRO A 215 -24.87 -13.10 -8.41
CA PRO A 215 -25.81 -14.06 -7.84
C PRO A 215 -26.74 -13.36 -6.83
N ILE A 216 -28.02 -13.74 -6.84
CA ILE A 216 -29.05 -13.29 -5.90
C ILE A 216 -28.56 -13.62 -4.48
N SER A 217 -27.92 -12.67 -3.79
CA SER A 217 -27.67 -12.62 -2.34
C SER A 217 -26.54 -11.64 -2.03
N LEU A 218 -26.87 -10.35 -1.86
CA LEU A 218 -26.14 -9.40 -1.01
C LEU A 218 -26.96 -8.11 -0.86
N ALA A 219 -27.65 -7.69 -1.92
CA ALA A 219 -28.66 -6.61 -1.84
C ALA A 219 -29.94 -7.09 -1.13
N ASP A 220 -30.44 -8.28 -1.50
CA ASP A 220 -31.58 -8.90 -0.81
C ASP A 220 -31.22 -9.35 0.60
N THR A 221 -29.96 -9.71 0.85
CA THR A 221 -29.46 -10.01 2.20
C THR A 221 -29.35 -8.76 3.06
N GLY A 222 -29.20 -7.56 2.50
CA GLY A 222 -29.29 -6.31 3.27
C GLY A 222 -30.70 -6.08 3.84
N GLN A 223 -31.73 -6.30 3.03
CA GLN A 223 -33.13 -6.19 3.46
C GLN A 223 -33.58 -7.39 4.31
N VAL A 224 -33.15 -8.60 3.99
CA VAL A 224 -33.46 -9.81 4.77
C VAL A 224 -32.68 -9.85 6.09
N HIS A 225 -31.45 -9.33 6.16
CA HIS A 225 -30.71 -9.25 7.42
C HIS A 225 -31.26 -8.13 8.31
N SER A 226 -31.83 -7.04 7.77
CA SER A 226 -32.62 -6.09 8.56
C SER A 226 -33.96 -6.68 9.05
N LEU A 227 -34.54 -7.64 8.33
CA LEU A 227 -35.78 -8.33 8.73
C LEU A 227 -35.54 -9.52 9.67
N ILE A 228 -34.36 -10.15 9.62
CA ILE A 228 -33.94 -11.27 10.50
C ILE A 228 -33.14 -10.77 11.73
N SER A 229 -32.65 -9.52 11.73
CA SER A 229 -31.99 -8.85 12.87
C SER A 229 -32.97 -8.46 14.00
N ASN A 230 -33.96 -9.31 14.30
CA ASN A 230 -34.54 -9.38 15.63
C ASN A 230 -33.55 -9.96 16.67
N ASN A 231 -32.35 -10.39 16.26
CA ASN A 231 -31.18 -10.47 17.13
C ASN A 231 -30.44 -9.14 17.16
N VAL A 232 -31.02 -8.17 17.87
CA VAL A 232 -30.39 -6.92 18.27
C VAL A 232 -29.04 -7.26 18.91
N ARG A 233 -27.93 -7.08 18.18
CA ARG A 233 -26.59 -7.10 18.78
C ARG A 233 -26.64 -6.14 19.95
N LYS A 234 -26.40 -6.64 21.17
CA LYS A 234 -26.41 -5.80 22.37
C LYS A 234 -25.54 -4.56 22.10
N PRO A 235 -26.06 -3.34 22.28
CA PRO A 235 -25.27 -2.14 22.05
C PRO A 235 -24.00 -2.23 22.91
N TYR A 236 -22.85 -1.97 22.28
CA TYR A 236 -21.57 -1.97 22.98
C TYR A 236 -21.63 -0.99 24.14
N LYS A 237 -20.96 -1.31 25.25
CA LYS A 237 -20.83 -0.35 26.34
C LYS A 237 -20.04 0.86 25.82
N THR A 238 -20.65 2.04 25.86
CA THR A 238 -20.01 3.28 25.42
C THR A 238 -18.88 3.61 26.39
N LEU A 239 -17.68 3.76 25.84
CA LEU A 239 -16.52 4.26 26.57
C LEU A 239 -16.62 5.78 26.70
N THR A 240 -16.15 6.32 27.82
CA THR A 240 -15.86 7.75 27.91
C THR A 240 -14.68 8.07 26.98
N ALA A 241 -14.71 9.26 26.36
CA ALA A 241 -13.66 9.71 25.43
C ALA A 241 -12.22 9.47 25.94
N PRO A 242 -11.83 9.87 27.18
CA PRO A 242 -10.46 9.67 27.65
C PRO A 242 -10.05 8.19 27.79
N VAL A 243 -10.99 7.31 28.12
CA VAL A 243 -10.72 5.87 28.26
C VAL A 243 -10.56 5.23 26.88
N ASN A 244 -11.41 5.62 25.92
CA ASN A 244 -11.29 5.17 24.54
C ASN A 244 -9.96 5.62 23.90
N ASP A 245 -9.57 6.87 24.11
CA ASP A 245 -8.32 7.41 23.57
C ASP A 245 -7.10 6.73 24.18
N SER A 246 -7.12 6.48 25.50
CA SER A 246 -6.07 5.72 26.19
C SER A 246 -5.94 4.29 25.65
N LEU A 247 -7.06 3.62 25.37
CA LEU A 247 -7.08 2.29 24.75
C LEU A 247 -6.54 2.33 23.31
N MET A 248 -6.91 3.34 22.52
CA MET A 248 -6.37 3.53 21.18
C MET A 248 -4.85 3.75 21.20
N CYS A 249 -4.35 4.56 22.13
CA CYS A 249 -2.91 4.75 22.34
C CYS A 249 -2.22 3.43 22.71
N ALA A 250 -2.84 2.60 23.56
CA ALA A 250 -2.31 1.29 23.90
C ALA A 250 -2.27 0.34 22.68
N ILE A 251 -3.31 0.35 21.83
CA ILE A 251 -3.34 -0.44 20.59
C ILE A 251 -2.28 0.06 19.60
N LEU A 252 -2.09 1.37 19.48
CA LEU A 252 -1.01 1.97 18.68
C LEU A 252 0.37 1.51 19.17
N GLY A 253 0.63 1.56 20.48
CA GLY A 253 1.88 1.11 21.07
C GLY A 253 2.13 -0.39 20.84
N LEU A 254 1.10 -1.22 21.03
CA LEU A 254 1.15 -2.65 20.77
C LEU A 254 1.37 -2.95 19.26
N GLY A 255 0.72 -2.18 18.39
CA GLY A 255 0.93 -2.24 16.94
C GLY A 255 2.36 -1.87 16.55
N PHE A 256 2.96 -0.88 17.21
CA PHE A 256 4.36 -0.50 17.01
C PHE A 256 5.33 -1.61 17.44
N LEU A 257 5.07 -2.25 18.59
CA LEU A 257 5.87 -3.40 19.04
C LEU A 257 5.77 -4.58 18.07
N PHE A 258 4.57 -4.91 17.60
CA PHE A 258 4.41 -5.95 16.57
C PHE A 258 5.08 -5.58 15.25
N ALA A 259 5.00 -4.33 14.82
CA ALA A 259 5.68 -3.86 13.62
C ALA A 259 7.20 -3.99 13.75
N LEU A 260 7.78 -3.65 14.91
CA LEU A 260 9.21 -3.85 15.17
C LEU A 260 9.60 -5.33 15.18
N GLY A 261 8.78 -6.18 15.78
CA GLY A 261 9.00 -7.64 15.76
C GLY A 261 8.97 -8.21 14.34
N LEU A 262 7.98 -7.83 13.53
CA LEU A 262 7.90 -8.24 12.13
C LEU A 262 9.03 -7.67 11.27
N LYS A 263 9.48 -6.45 11.57
CA LYS A 263 10.65 -5.83 10.93
C LYS A 263 11.94 -6.58 11.28
N ALA A 264 12.10 -7.06 12.52
CA ALA A 264 13.26 -7.86 12.92
C ALA A 264 13.37 -9.18 12.14
N VAL A 265 12.24 -9.73 11.68
CA VAL A 265 12.18 -10.95 10.85
C VAL A 265 12.22 -10.62 9.35
N ASN A 266 12.44 -9.35 8.97
CA ASN A 266 12.38 -8.87 7.58
C ASN A 266 11.06 -9.23 6.85
N PHE A 267 9.95 -9.22 7.59
CA PHE A 267 8.65 -9.58 7.03
C PHE A 267 8.09 -8.46 6.15
N ALA A 268 7.82 -8.75 4.88
CA ALA A 268 7.27 -7.79 3.93
C ALA A 268 5.91 -7.24 4.40
N GLY A 269 5.76 -5.91 4.46
CA GLY A 269 4.54 -5.28 4.95
C GLY A 269 4.34 -5.35 6.47
N GLY A 270 5.38 -5.70 7.24
CA GLY A 270 5.32 -5.84 8.71
C GLY A 270 4.75 -4.63 9.44
N ASN A 271 4.99 -3.41 8.93
CA ASN A 271 4.44 -2.18 9.53
C ASN A 271 2.90 -2.16 9.53
N TYR A 272 2.28 -2.49 8.40
CA TYR A 272 0.82 -2.49 8.26
C TYR A 272 0.21 -3.67 9.02
N LEU A 273 0.85 -4.84 8.92
CA LEU A 273 0.43 -6.05 9.64
C LEU A 273 0.46 -5.89 11.15
N GLY A 274 1.46 -5.19 11.70
CA GLY A 274 1.55 -4.94 13.14
C GLY A 274 0.33 -4.20 13.68
N GLY A 275 -0.08 -3.11 13.03
CA GLY A 275 -1.29 -2.36 13.41
C GLY A 275 -2.58 -3.15 13.23
N MET A 276 -2.68 -3.92 12.15
CA MET A 276 -3.84 -4.78 11.88
C MET A 276 -3.97 -5.91 12.92
N ALA A 277 -2.87 -6.61 13.21
CA ALA A 277 -2.82 -7.68 14.22
C ALA A 277 -3.15 -7.14 15.62
N ALA A 278 -2.60 -5.98 15.99
CA ALA A 278 -2.91 -5.31 17.25
C ALA A 278 -4.40 -5.02 17.39
N THR A 279 -5.02 -4.49 16.34
CA THR A 279 -6.45 -4.17 16.33
C THR A 279 -7.31 -5.43 16.46
N ILE A 280 -7.00 -6.47 15.69
CA ILE A 280 -7.74 -7.74 15.72
C ILE A 280 -7.64 -8.39 17.10
N LEU A 281 -6.44 -8.45 17.68
CA LEU A 281 -6.23 -9.03 19.01
C LEU A 281 -6.94 -8.23 20.11
N ALA A 282 -6.81 -6.89 20.08
CA ALA A 282 -7.47 -6.03 21.04
C ALA A 282 -9.00 -6.15 20.93
N LEU A 283 -9.56 -6.07 19.73
CA LEU A 283 -11.00 -6.23 19.53
C LEU A 283 -11.48 -7.62 19.96
N SER A 284 -10.74 -8.68 19.64
CA SER A 284 -11.11 -10.04 20.06
C SER A 284 -11.11 -10.20 21.59
N TYR A 285 -10.17 -9.55 22.28
CA TYR A 285 -10.09 -9.54 23.74
C TYR A 285 -11.21 -8.70 24.39
N PHE A 286 -11.35 -7.42 23.99
CA PHE A 286 -12.30 -6.48 24.59
C PHE A 286 -13.76 -6.82 24.25
N LYS A 287 -14.03 -7.32 23.04
CA LYS A 287 -15.37 -7.80 22.66
C LYS A 287 -15.75 -9.05 23.45
N GLY A 288 -14.84 -10.01 23.58
CA GLY A 288 -15.10 -11.29 24.25
C GLY A 288 -15.22 -11.18 25.78
N ARG A 289 -14.43 -10.31 26.42
CA ARG A 289 -14.39 -10.18 27.89
C ARG A 289 -15.26 -9.05 28.44
N LEU A 290 -15.31 -7.90 27.77
CA LEU A 290 -15.84 -6.66 28.33
C LEU A 290 -17.02 -6.08 27.54
N ASN A 291 -17.35 -6.65 26.37
CA ASN A 291 -18.35 -6.14 25.44
C ASN A 291 -18.15 -4.64 25.10
N ILE A 292 -16.88 -4.25 24.97
CA ILE A 292 -16.42 -2.91 24.62
C ILE A 292 -15.82 -2.95 23.21
N LYS A 293 -16.13 -1.94 22.40
CA LYS A 293 -15.52 -1.71 21.09
C LYS A 293 -14.69 -0.42 21.13
N PRO A 294 -13.38 -0.50 21.38
CA PRO A 294 -12.52 0.66 21.27
C PRO A 294 -12.47 1.06 19.79
N SER A 295 -12.69 2.34 19.50
CA SER A 295 -12.78 2.85 18.13
C SER A 295 -12.01 4.15 17.95
N MET A 296 -11.31 4.27 16.83
CA MET A 296 -10.68 5.49 16.39
C MET A 296 -11.70 6.39 15.68
N ASP A 297 -11.75 7.66 16.07
CA ASP A 297 -12.60 8.66 15.44
C ASP A 297 -12.27 8.85 13.95
N ARG A 298 -13.27 9.30 13.19
CA ARG A 298 -13.18 9.53 11.74
C ARG A 298 -12.13 10.59 11.40
N HIS A 299 -12.00 11.65 12.19
CA HIS A 299 -11.02 12.70 11.93
C HIS A 299 -9.59 12.18 12.12
N THR A 300 -9.35 11.45 13.21
CA THR A 300 -8.06 10.80 13.49
C THR A 300 -7.70 9.77 12.41
N THR A 301 -8.66 8.95 11.99
CA THR A 301 -8.45 7.98 10.91
C THR A 301 -8.11 8.68 9.59
N THR A 302 -8.78 9.80 9.29
CA THR A 302 -8.51 10.61 8.08
C THR A 302 -7.12 11.25 8.15
N PHE A 303 -6.70 11.75 9.32
CA PHE A 303 -5.35 12.27 9.53
C PHE A 303 -4.28 11.22 9.20
N PHE A 304 -4.42 10.00 9.71
CA PHE A 304 -3.48 8.92 9.41
C PHE A 304 -3.45 8.55 7.92
N LYS A 305 -4.61 8.49 7.26
CA LYS A 305 -4.71 8.24 5.80
C LYS A 305 -3.98 9.31 5.00
N VAL A 306 -4.29 10.57 5.29
CA VAL A 306 -3.68 11.72 4.62
C VAL A 306 -2.16 11.71 4.82
N ALA A 307 -1.68 11.48 6.04
CA ALA A 307 -0.26 11.42 6.36
C ALA A 307 0.47 10.30 5.59
N SER A 308 -0.06 9.08 5.61
CA SER A 308 0.52 7.94 4.89
C SER A 308 0.51 8.13 3.37
N CYS A 309 -0.59 8.62 2.79
CA CYS A 309 -0.67 8.88 1.35
C CYS A 309 0.22 10.05 0.92
N SER A 310 0.47 11.02 1.80
CA SER A 310 1.41 12.13 1.54
C SER A 310 2.85 11.63 1.42
N ILE A 311 3.24 10.70 2.29
CA ILE A 311 4.54 10.01 2.23
C ILE A 311 4.69 9.21 0.93
N ILE A 312 3.62 8.56 0.48
CA ILE A 312 3.61 7.83 -0.80
C ILE A 312 3.84 8.79 -1.99
N GLY A 313 3.19 9.96 -2.01
CA GLY A 313 3.38 10.94 -3.09
C GLY A 313 4.80 11.48 -3.20
N MET A 314 5.58 11.50 -2.12
CA MET A 314 7.00 11.89 -2.18
C MET A 314 7.90 10.91 -2.93
N GLN A 315 7.41 9.70 -3.22
CA GLN A 315 8.15 8.73 -4.03
C GLN A 315 8.16 9.10 -5.53
N VAL A 316 7.34 10.09 -5.94
CA VAL A 316 7.30 10.57 -7.32
C VAL A 316 8.47 11.52 -7.56
N THR A 317 9.46 11.08 -8.32
CA THR A 317 10.67 11.87 -8.66
C THR A 317 10.74 12.22 -10.13
N TRP A 318 11.53 13.24 -10.47
CA TRP A 318 11.83 13.60 -11.87
C TRP A 318 12.45 12.43 -12.65
N ASP A 319 13.33 11.65 -12.02
CA ASP A 319 13.91 10.45 -12.62
C ASP A 319 12.84 9.44 -13.04
N SER A 320 11.81 9.25 -12.19
CA SER A 320 10.69 8.35 -12.49
C SER A 320 9.87 8.84 -13.69
N ILE A 321 9.70 10.16 -13.84
CA ILE A 321 8.97 10.77 -14.95
C ILE A 321 9.76 10.69 -16.26
N CYS A 322 11.04 11.03 -16.23
CA CYS A 322 11.92 10.94 -17.40
C CYS A 322 12.01 9.49 -17.89
N ALA A 323 12.14 8.54 -16.97
CA ALA A 323 12.20 7.12 -17.32
C ALA A 323 10.83 6.58 -17.80
N PHE A 324 9.71 7.09 -17.27
CA PHE A 324 8.39 6.83 -17.85
C PHE A 324 8.31 7.34 -19.29
N ALA A 325 8.78 8.57 -19.55
CA ALA A 325 8.72 9.17 -20.88
C ALA A 325 9.54 8.39 -21.92
N SER A 326 10.65 7.75 -21.54
CA SER A 326 11.43 6.92 -22.46
C SER A 326 10.78 5.57 -22.78
N GLU A 327 10.01 4.99 -21.86
CA GLU A 327 9.47 3.62 -21.99
C GLU A 327 7.93 3.57 -21.97
N TRP A 328 7.28 4.71 -22.25
CA TRP A 328 5.84 4.89 -22.06
C TRP A 328 4.95 3.84 -22.77
N PRO A 329 5.26 3.33 -23.99
CA PRO A 329 4.37 2.38 -24.64
C PRO A 329 4.32 1.05 -23.90
N ALA A 330 5.49 0.52 -23.51
CA ALA A 330 5.58 -0.74 -22.76
C ALA A 330 4.91 -0.62 -21.40
N LEU A 331 5.13 0.51 -20.71
CA LEU A 331 4.53 0.78 -19.42
C LEU A 331 3.00 0.84 -19.49
N ILE A 332 2.42 1.54 -20.47
CA ILE A 332 0.97 1.64 -20.61
C ILE A 332 0.37 0.26 -20.93
N ILE A 333 0.93 -0.46 -21.92
CA ILE A 333 0.37 -1.75 -22.35
C ILE A 333 0.46 -2.78 -21.23
N MET A 334 1.61 -2.88 -20.55
CA MET A 334 1.78 -3.80 -19.42
C MET A 334 0.81 -3.48 -18.27
N ASN A 335 0.59 -2.20 -17.96
CA ASN A 335 -0.38 -1.79 -16.95
C ASN A 335 -1.83 -2.07 -17.36
N LEU A 336 -2.18 -1.89 -18.64
CA LEU A 336 -3.49 -2.24 -19.16
C LEU A 336 -3.74 -3.75 -19.05
N ILE A 337 -2.78 -4.58 -19.44
CA ILE A 337 -2.87 -6.05 -19.29
C ILE A 337 -3.16 -6.41 -17.83
N ILE A 338 -2.38 -5.86 -16.90
CA ILE A 338 -2.53 -6.15 -15.47
C ILE A 338 -3.89 -5.66 -14.95
N ILE A 339 -4.26 -4.39 -15.18
CA ILE A 339 -5.52 -3.83 -14.68
C ILE A 339 -6.72 -4.59 -15.23
N LEU A 340 -6.76 -4.85 -16.54
CA LEU A 340 -7.87 -5.59 -17.16
C LEU A 340 -7.97 -7.02 -16.64
N SER A 341 -6.83 -7.70 -16.46
CA SER A 341 -6.80 -9.05 -15.89
C SER A 341 -7.32 -9.08 -14.44
N CYS A 342 -6.95 -8.10 -13.62
CA CYS A 342 -7.40 -8.03 -12.24
C CYS A 342 -8.88 -7.70 -12.12
N LEU A 343 -9.40 -6.80 -12.97
CA LEU A 343 -10.84 -6.52 -13.07
C LEU A 343 -11.62 -7.75 -13.53
N LEU A 344 -11.07 -8.51 -14.50
CA LEU A 344 -11.67 -9.76 -14.98
C LEU A 344 -11.75 -10.80 -13.85
N LEU A 345 -10.65 -11.04 -13.14
CA LEU A 345 -10.64 -11.99 -12.02
C LEU A 345 -11.58 -11.56 -10.90
N GLY A 346 -11.58 -10.27 -10.55
CA GLY A 346 -12.49 -9.73 -9.55
C GLY A 346 -13.95 -9.93 -9.95
N TRP A 347 -14.26 -9.76 -11.24
CA TRP A 347 -15.61 -10.00 -11.76
C TRP A 347 -15.99 -11.48 -11.69
N ILE A 348 -15.06 -12.39 -11.98
CA ILE A 348 -15.27 -13.84 -11.81
C ILE A 348 -15.58 -14.15 -10.34
N PHE A 349 -14.81 -13.61 -9.39
CA PHE A 349 -15.03 -13.84 -7.96
C PHE A 349 -16.39 -13.32 -7.49
N TYR A 350 -16.78 -12.15 -7.98
CA TYR A 350 -18.11 -11.59 -7.72
C TYR A 350 -19.22 -12.48 -8.31
N ARG A 351 -19.05 -13.00 -9.52
CA ARG A 351 -20.01 -13.93 -10.16
C ARG A 351 -20.12 -15.27 -9.45
N LEU A 352 -19.03 -15.75 -8.86
CA LEU A 352 -19.01 -16.95 -8.01
C LEU A 352 -19.63 -16.73 -6.63
N GLY A 353 -20.01 -15.49 -6.28
CA GLY A 353 -20.64 -15.17 -5.01
C GLY A 353 -19.67 -15.21 -3.82
N TRP A 354 -18.36 -15.06 -4.07
CA TRP A 354 -17.34 -15.17 -3.02
C TRP A 354 -17.20 -13.92 -2.17
N GLY A 355 -17.78 -12.78 -2.57
CA GLY A 355 -17.71 -11.54 -1.82
C GLY A 355 -18.58 -10.46 -2.45
N ASP A 356 -18.61 -9.29 -1.82
CA ASP A 356 -19.20 -8.09 -2.42
C ASP A 356 -18.33 -7.57 -3.58
N PHE A 357 -18.96 -6.79 -4.45
CA PHE A 357 -18.34 -6.29 -5.67
C PHE A 357 -17.04 -5.52 -5.40
N VAL A 358 -17.04 -4.61 -4.42
CA VAL A 358 -15.87 -3.79 -4.10
C VAL A 358 -14.73 -4.65 -3.58
N THR A 359 -15.01 -5.54 -2.61
CA THR A 359 -14.02 -6.46 -2.06
C THR A 359 -13.39 -7.33 -3.14
N CYS A 360 -14.20 -7.94 -4.02
CA CYS A 360 -13.68 -8.80 -5.08
C CYS A 360 -12.82 -8.05 -6.10
N MET A 361 -13.10 -6.78 -6.40
CA MET A 361 -12.24 -6.00 -7.30
C MET A 361 -10.93 -5.58 -6.65
N LEU A 362 -10.97 -5.19 -5.37
CA LEU A 362 -9.80 -4.69 -4.66
C LEU A 362 -8.86 -5.81 -4.19
N GLU A 363 -9.39 -7.00 -3.88
CA GLU A 363 -8.56 -8.14 -3.46
C GLU A 363 -7.71 -8.72 -4.61
N THR A 364 -8.13 -8.55 -5.86
CA THR A 364 -7.38 -9.01 -7.05
C THR A 364 -6.40 -7.98 -7.59
N ALA A 365 -6.56 -6.69 -7.25
CA ALA A 365 -5.74 -5.58 -7.73
C ALA A 365 -4.29 -5.60 -7.18
N PRO A 366 -3.26 -5.20 -7.93
CA PRO A 366 -1.90 -5.03 -7.41
C PRO A 366 -1.57 -3.56 -7.14
N SER A 367 -1.64 -3.15 -5.87
CA SER A 367 -1.36 -1.75 -5.48
C SER A 367 -0.79 -1.59 -4.08
N GLY A 368 -0.35 -2.67 -3.44
CA GLY A 368 0.06 -2.63 -2.04
C GLY A 368 -1.12 -2.58 -1.08
N VAL A 369 -0.83 -2.92 0.18
CA VAL A 369 -1.85 -3.16 1.22
C VAL A 369 -2.52 -1.85 1.65
N LEU A 370 -1.72 -0.83 1.97
CA LEU A 370 -2.20 0.44 2.52
C LEU A 370 -3.23 1.14 1.63
N PRO A 371 -2.96 1.50 0.35
CA PRO A 371 -3.91 2.25 -0.46
C PRO A 371 -5.17 1.43 -0.78
N MET A 372 -5.06 0.12 -0.97
CA MET A 372 -6.21 -0.76 -1.21
C MET A 372 -7.11 -0.86 0.01
N SER A 373 -6.54 -0.88 1.21
CA SER A 373 -7.29 -0.90 2.46
C SER A 373 -8.00 0.41 2.77
N VAL A 374 -7.34 1.54 2.48
CA VAL A 374 -7.99 2.86 2.57
C VAL A 374 -9.13 2.96 1.57
N LEU A 375 -8.90 2.53 0.32
CA LEU A 375 -9.92 2.55 -0.73
C LEU A 375 -11.09 1.62 -0.39
N ALA A 376 -10.80 0.45 0.18
CA ALA A 376 -11.82 -0.48 0.64
C ALA A 376 -12.72 0.14 1.70
N GLU A 377 -12.16 0.82 2.71
CA GLU A 377 -12.95 1.44 3.76
C GLU A 377 -13.79 2.62 3.24
N GLU A 378 -13.26 3.43 2.33
CA GLU A 378 -14.02 4.49 1.66
C GLU A 378 -15.20 3.94 0.86
N MET A 379 -15.00 2.79 0.20
CA MET A 379 -16.00 2.12 -0.62
C MET A 379 -16.82 1.08 0.15
N LYS A 380 -16.65 1.00 1.48
CA LYS A 380 -17.34 0.07 2.39
C LYS A 380 -17.13 -1.42 2.07
N GLY A 381 -15.98 -1.79 1.49
CA GLY A 381 -15.55 -3.18 1.27
C GLY A 381 -14.84 -3.78 2.48
N ASP A 382 -14.63 -5.11 2.48
CA ASP A 382 -13.97 -5.86 3.55
C ASP A 382 -12.45 -5.66 3.54
N VAL A 383 -12.01 -4.72 4.36
CA VAL A 383 -10.59 -4.33 4.41
C VAL A 383 -9.69 -5.44 4.91
N VAL A 384 -10.15 -6.20 5.90
CA VAL A 384 -9.35 -7.26 6.53
C VAL A 384 -9.05 -8.32 5.49
N ARG A 385 -10.07 -8.74 4.75
CA ARG A 385 -9.89 -9.69 3.66
C ARG A 385 -8.97 -9.16 2.58
N ILE A 386 -9.21 -7.95 2.06
CA ILE A 386 -8.36 -7.35 1.02
C ILE A 386 -6.91 -7.29 1.49
N SER A 387 -6.67 -6.83 2.73
CA SER A 387 -5.32 -6.73 3.31
C SER A 387 -4.61 -8.07 3.31
N LEU A 388 -5.29 -9.14 3.73
CA LEU A 388 -4.75 -10.50 3.73
C LEU A 388 -4.41 -10.99 2.32
N PHE A 389 -5.28 -10.76 1.34
CA PHE A 389 -5.01 -11.11 -0.05
C PHE A 389 -3.77 -10.41 -0.59
N GLN A 390 -3.64 -9.11 -0.33
CA GLN A 390 -2.49 -8.33 -0.78
C GLN A 390 -1.19 -8.85 -0.17
N LEU A 391 -1.19 -9.13 1.13
CA LEU A 391 -0.02 -9.59 1.87
C LEU A 391 0.40 -11.00 1.47
N VAL A 392 -0.53 -11.96 1.56
CA VAL A 392 -0.25 -13.37 1.25
C VAL A 392 0.19 -13.50 -0.20
N ARG A 393 -0.41 -12.76 -1.13
CA ARG A 393 0.01 -12.76 -2.54
C ARG A 393 1.43 -12.21 -2.72
N ILE A 394 1.75 -11.05 -2.13
CA ILE A 394 3.10 -10.47 -2.24
C ILE A 394 4.14 -11.44 -1.67
N LEU A 395 3.88 -12.03 -0.50
CA LEU A 395 4.78 -13.00 0.13
C LEU A 395 4.96 -14.25 -0.73
N ALA A 396 3.86 -14.82 -1.22
CA ALA A 396 3.90 -16.01 -2.07
C ALA A 396 4.72 -15.76 -3.34
N ILE A 397 4.58 -14.59 -3.96
CA ILE A 397 5.31 -14.25 -5.19
C ILE A 397 6.79 -13.95 -4.89
N VAL A 398 7.10 -13.21 -3.83
CA VAL A 398 8.49 -12.94 -3.44
C VAL A 398 9.23 -14.25 -3.11
N MET A 399 8.56 -15.21 -2.47
CA MET A 399 9.13 -16.54 -2.23
C MET A 399 9.23 -17.40 -3.50
N ALA A 400 8.27 -17.28 -4.41
CA ALA A 400 8.26 -18.03 -5.67
C ALA A 400 9.26 -17.49 -6.71
N ALA A 401 9.52 -16.18 -6.72
CA ALA A 401 10.39 -15.51 -7.69
C ALA A 401 11.80 -16.13 -7.80
N PRO A 402 12.56 -16.39 -6.72
CA PRO A 402 13.88 -17.02 -6.82
C PRO A 402 13.80 -18.50 -7.21
N ILE A 403 12.68 -19.18 -6.98
CA ILE A 403 12.49 -20.59 -7.34
C ILE A 403 12.19 -20.72 -8.84
N ILE A 404 11.33 -19.85 -9.35
CA ILE A 404 10.88 -19.88 -10.75
C ILE A 404 11.93 -19.25 -11.67
N GLY A 405 12.65 -18.21 -11.20
CA GLY A 405 13.64 -17.46 -11.97
C GLY A 405 14.64 -18.34 -12.73
N PRO A 406 15.37 -19.27 -12.06
CA PRO A 406 16.35 -20.13 -12.73
C PRO A 406 15.82 -21.06 -13.82
N TYR A 407 14.51 -21.34 -13.85
CA TYR A 407 13.91 -22.20 -14.88
C TYR A 407 13.41 -21.38 -16.09
N LEU A 408 13.19 -20.08 -15.93
CA LEU A 408 12.67 -19.19 -16.98
C LEU A 408 13.76 -18.29 -17.61
N LEU A 409 14.90 -18.13 -16.93
CA LEU A 409 15.99 -17.21 -17.24
C LEU A 409 17.26 -17.97 -17.57
#